data_AF-A0A4C1UZG7-F1
#
_entry.id   AF-A0A4C1UZG7-F1
#
_cell.length_a   1.000
_cell.length_b   1.000
_cell.length_c   1.000
_cell.angle_alpha   90.00
_cell.angle_beta   90.00
_cell.angle_gamma   90.00
#
_symmetry.space_group_name_H-M   'P 1'
#
loop_
_entity.id
_entity.type
_entity.pdbx_description
1 polymer ?
#
loop_
_entity_poly.entity_id
_entity_poly.type
_entity_poly.pdbx_seq_one_letter_code
_entity_poly.pdbx_strand_id
1 'polypeptide(L)' 'MESILVASQFDPDDIEFILSKRGRPLIKIGKYIYRKQSLSGVKTRWVCSTHGHKKCYAVLYTVEGEVVRTKNVHNH' A
#
# COMPACT_ATOMS: atom_id res chain seq x y z
N MET A 1 -21.27 -17.65 -18.31
CA MET A 1 -20.91 -16.23 -18.18
C MET A 1 -20.70 -15.97 -16.71
N GLU A 2 -19.63 -16.54 -16.15
CA GLU A 2 -19.31 -16.43 -14.73
C GLU A 2 -17.99 -15.67 -14.64
N SER A 3 -18.12 -14.40 -14.31
CA SER A 3 -17.03 -13.47 -14.06
C SER A 3 -16.33 -13.89 -12.76
N ILE A 4 -15.14 -14.45 -12.90
CA ILE A 4 -14.21 -14.66 -11.78
C ILE A 4 -13.71 -13.27 -11.34
N LEU A 5 -14.42 -12.66 -10.40
CA LEU A 5 -13.98 -11.45 -9.69
C LEU A 5 -13.29 -11.88 -8.40
N VAL A 6 -11.97 -12.11 -8.46
CA VAL A 6 -11.14 -12.15 -7.25
C VAL A 6 -9.86 -11.38 -7.53
N ALA A 7 -9.93 -10.04 -7.50
CA ALA A 7 -8.76 -9.18 -7.31
C ALA A 7 -9.15 -7.71 -7.05
N SER A 8 -9.90 -7.42 -6.01
CA SER A 8 -9.78 -6.11 -5.35
C SER A 8 -10.18 -6.28 -3.89
N GLN A 9 -9.17 -6.41 -3.01
CA GLN A 9 -9.43 -6.42 -1.57
C GLN A 9 -9.90 -5.05 -1.05
N PHE A 10 -9.95 -4.03 -1.90
CA PHE A 10 -10.38 -2.65 -1.60
C PHE A 10 -10.94 -2.02 -2.87
N ASP A 11 -11.95 -1.17 -2.73
CA ASP A 11 -12.40 -0.31 -3.83
C ASP A 11 -11.29 0.72 -4.12
N PRO A 12 -11.08 1.13 -5.39
CA PRO A 12 -10.08 2.14 -5.73
C PRO A 12 -10.22 3.44 -4.92
N ASP A 13 -11.45 3.76 -4.53
CA ASP A 13 -11.81 4.92 -3.72
C ASP A 13 -11.27 4.87 -2.29
N ASP A 14 -10.85 3.70 -1.79
CA ASP A 14 -10.26 3.55 -0.45
C ASP A 14 -8.76 3.89 -0.41
N ILE A 15 -8.15 4.20 -1.57
CA ILE A 15 -6.72 4.45 -1.69
C ILE A 15 -6.47 5.96 -1.73
N GLU A 16 -5.93 6.48 -0.63
CA GLU A 16 -5.57 7.89 -0.51
C GLU A 16 -4.05 8.07 -0.61
N PHE A 17 -3.59 8.85 -1.59
CA PHE A 17 -2.21 9.32 -1.66
C PHE A 17 -2.05 10.58 -0.81
N ILE A 18 -1.26 10.49 0.26
CA ILE A 18 -1.09 11.58 1.23
C ILE A 18 0.39 11.90 1.43
N LEU A 19 0.66 13.05 2.04
CA LEU A 19 2.00 13.44 2.47
C LEU A 19 2.11 13.37 3.99
N SER A 20 3.24 12.86 4.47
CA SER A 20 3.61 13.04 5.88
C SER A 20 3.82 14.53 6.20
N LYS A 21 3.83 14.88 7.49
CA LYS A 21 4.19 16.24 7.96
C LYS A 21 5.54 16.77 7.44
N ARG A 22 6.43 15.87 7.00
CA ARG A 22 7.75 16.20 6.44
C ARG A 22 7.78 16.09 4.90
N GLY A 23 6.63 16.09 4.23
CA GLY A 23 6.52 16.03 2.77
C GLY A 23 6.85 14.67 2.14
N ARG A 24 7.09 13.62 2.93
CA ARG A 24 7.33 12.27 2.38
C ARG A 24 6.02 11.64 1.90
N PRO A 25 6.00 11.00 0.72
CA PRO A 25 4.79 10.37 0.20
C PRO A 25 4.42 9.14 1.02
N LEU A 26 3.11 8.96 1.19
CA LEU A 26 2.47 7.87 1.90
C LEU A 26 1.25 7.41 1.11
N ILE A 27 0.84 6.16 1.32
CA ILE A 27 -0.43 5.63 0.80
C ILE A 27 -1.25 5.18 1.99
N LYS A 28 -2.49 5.65 2.10
CA LYS A 28 -3.44 5.24 3.12
C LYS A 28 -4.48 4.35 2.47
N ILE A 29 -4.75 3.21 3.12
CA ILE A 29 -5.79 2.25 2.72
C ILE A 29 -6.62 1.97 3.96
N GLY A 30 -7.85 2.48 3.98
CA GLY A 30 -8.69 2.52 5.18
C GLY A 30 -7.97 3.19 6.35
N LYS A 31 -7.78 2.46 7.46
CA LYS A 31 -7.09 2.97 8.66
C LYS A 31 -5.56 2.79 8.64
N TYR A 32 -5.00 2.15 7.63
CA TYR A 32 -3.59 1.78 7.60
C TYR A 32 -2.79 2.70 6.68
N ILE A 33 -1.59 3.06 7.12
CA ILE A 33 -0.68 3.93 6.39
C ILE A 33 0.53 3.13 5.94
N TYR A 34 0.90 3.31 4.68
CA TYR A 34 2.06 2.71 4.04
C TYR A 34 3.09 3.80 3.72
N ARG A 35 4.35 3.53 4.03
CA ARG A 35 5.48 4.40 3.69
C ARG A 35 6.30 3.77 2.57
N LYS A 36 6.86 4.61 1.70
CA LYS A 36 7.83 4.19 0.69
C LYS A 36 9.02 3.54 1.38
N GLN A 37 9.41 2.35 0.91
CA GLN A 37 10.55 1.62 1.44
C GLN A 37 11.68 1.52 0.41
N SER A 38 11.37 1.15 -0.83
CA SER A 38 12.35 1.06 -1.91
C SER A 38 11.73 1.33 -3.27
N LEU A 39 12.56 1.77 -4.21
CA LEU A 39 12.23 1.96 -5.62
C LEU A 39 13.11 1.00 -6.44
N SER A 40 12.52 0.33 -7.42
CA SER A 40 13.23 -0.54 -8.36
C SER A 40 12.62 -0.34 -9.75
N GLY A 41 13.33 0.42 -10.60
CA GLY A 41 12.78 0.92 -11.86
C GLY A 41 11.51 1.75 -11.62
N VAL A 42 10.43 1.39 -12.32
CA VAL A 42 9.09 2.01 -12.17
C VAL A 42 8.30 1.47 -10.97
N LYS A 43 8.78 0.40 -10.32
CA LYS A 43 8.07 -0.27 -9.23
C LYS A 43 8.51 0.26 -7.88
N THR A 44 7.55 0.69 -7.06
CA THR A 44 7.80 1.10 -5.67
C THR A 44 7.28 0.05 -4.71
N ARG A 45 8.09 -0.33 -3.71
CA ARG A 45 7.65 -1.10 -2.55
C ARG A 45 7.28 -0.16 -1.41
N TRP A 46 6.08 -0.37 -0.88
CA TRP A 46 5.53 0.32 0.28
C TRP A 46 5.31 -0.69 1.40
N VAL A 47 5.60 -0.28 2.64
CA VAL A 47 5.44 -1.11 3.84
C VAL A 47 4.56 -0.39 4.84
N CYS A 48 3.82 -1.14 5.66
CA CYS A 48 3.07 -0.54 6.75
C CYS A 48 3.97 0.39 7.60
N SER A 49 3.45 1.54 8.01
CA SER A 49 4.18 2.53 8.80
C SER A 49 4.71 1.94 10.12
N THR A 50 4.03 0.92 10.65
CA THR A 50 4.43 0.19 11.85
C THR A 50 5.50 -0.88 11.62
N HIS A 51 5.91 -1.16 10.37
CA HIS A 51 6.88 -2.22 10.02
C HIS A 51 8.16 -2.18 10.88
N GLY A 52 8.67 -0.99 11.20
CA GLY A 52 9.90 -0.86 12.00
C GLY A 52 9.75 -1.36 13.45
N HIS A 53 8.66 -0.95 14.13
CA HIS A 53 8.47 -1.14 15.56
C HIS A 53 7.51 -2.29 15.93
N LYS A 54 6.51 -2.59 15.09
CA LYS A 54 5.59 -3.75 15.27
C LYS A 54 5.93 -4.94 14.37
N LYS A 55 6.97 -4.85 13.53
CA LYS A 55 7.34 -5.90 12.55
C LYS A 55 6.18 -6.30 11.63
N CYS A 56 5.29 -5.34 11.32
CA CYS A 56 4.15 -5.59 10.44
C CYS A 56 4.60 -6.01 9.04
N TYR A 57 4.05 -7.11 8.53
CA TYR A 57 4.40 -7.65 7.22
C TYR A 57 3.48 -7.21 6.08
N ALA A 58 2.52 -6.31 6.35
CA ALA A 58 1.67 -5.74 5.32
C ALA A 58 2.49 -4.89 4.34
N VAL A 59 2.29 -5.15 3.05
CA VAL A 59 3.05 -4.53 1.96
C VAL A 59 2.16 -4.16 0.79
N LEU A 60 2.58 -3.14 0.07
CA LEU A 60 1.91 -2.62 -1.12
C LEU A 60 2.95 -2.36 -2.20
N TYR A 61 2.58 -2.54 -3.46
CA TYR A 61 3.40 -2.25 -4.61
C TYR A 61 2.66 -1.33 -5.57
N THR A 62 3.36 -0.29 -6.02
CA THR A 62 2.88 0.56 -7.10
C THR A 62 3.80 0.46 -8.31
N VAL A 63 3.27 0.71 -9.50
CA VAL A 63 4.01 0.88 -10.76
C VAL A 63 3.52 2.18 -11.38
N GLU A 64 4.45 3.11 -11.64
CA GLU A 64 4.13 4.43 -12.24
C GLU A 64 3.07 5.24 -11.48
N GLY A 65 2.94 5.01 -10.17
CA GLY A 65 1.96 5.68 -9.31
C GLY A 65 0.73 4.83 -9.01
N GLU A 66 0.41 3.86 -9.85
CA GLU A 66 -0.79 3.02 -9.71
C GLU A 66 -0.55 1.82 -8.78
N VAL A 67 -1.52 1.51 -7.94
CA VAL A 67 -1.48 0.34 -7.06
C VAL A 67 -1.72 -0.94 -7.86
N VAL A 68 -0.70 -1.79 -7.95
CA VAL A 68 -0.77 -3.04 -8.73
C VAL A 68 -0.84 -4.30 -7.87
N ARG A 69 -0.42 -4.22 -6.60
CA ARG A 69 -0.48 -5.36 -5.68
C ARG A 69 -0.52 -4.95 -4.22
N THR A 70 -1.47 -5.49 -3.48
CA THR A 70 -1.59 -5.33 -2.03
C THR A 70 -1.45 -6.68 -1.31
N LYS A 71 -0.76 -6.67 -0.16
CA LYS A 71 -0.84 -7.70 0.87
C LYS A 71 -1.28 -7.00 2.15
N ASN A 72 -2.57 -6.72 2.27
CA ASN A 72 -3.15 -5.90 3.36
C ASN A 72 -3.48 -6.73 4.61
N VAL A 73 -2.58 -7.65 4.99
CA VAL A 73 -2.74 -8.47 6.19
C VAL A 73 -1.81 -7.93 7.26
N HIS A 74 -2.38 -7.36 8.31
CA HIS A 74 -1.65 -6.76 9.44
C HIS A 74 -1.68 -7.71 10.63
N ASN A 75 -0.60 -7.74 11.39
CA ASN A 75 -0.47 -8.53 12.63
C ASN A 75 -0.57 -7.65 13.89
N HIS A 76 -1.34 -6.55 13.83
CA HIS A 76 -1.45 -5.56 14.93
C HIS A 76 -2.69 -4.67 14.86
#